data_AF-A0A261U683-F1
#
_entry.id   AF-A0A261U683-F1
#
_cell.length_a   1.000
_cell.length_b   1.000
_cell.length_c   1.000
_cell.angle_alpha   90.00
_cell.angle_beta   90.00
_cell.angle_gamma   90.00
#
_symmetry.space_group_name_H-M   'P 1'
#
loop_
_entity.id
_entity.type
_entity.pdbx_description
1 polymer ?
#
loop_
_entity_poly.entity_id
_entity_poly.type
_entity_poly.pdbx_seq_one_letter_code
_entity_poly.pdbx_strand_id
1 'polypeptide(L)'
;MPSQYEEIGQRVRAFRMASGFSADEVAQRIGISRTALYRVEKGDIAKIDTLERLSELLDVSMPTLMGVGIEYLASAVSYFERTRQLEERADQIIVLASPVSFLLASDDFITVLDQSLRESVPEDYPHRAKYMTDVSQVIDILAARKQTYRRRRPSIVNLISADSIERFLKMGLMGKRDLPEAVRRERQEKARAEIEHLATLLEADDLGVQIGLVTDILPHNGFQIFRQAERRTLTISPFRLGEQPNIRVGVAMLTSAPEALKLHEKIVKEAWRTAIKGEAAAAHLRELLAATENATDAVEPDPKPGRKRAARSSK
;
A
#
# COMPACT_ATOMS: atom_id res chain seq x y z
N MET A 1 -17.61 -13.65 -15.88
CA MET A 1 -16.36 -13.27 -16.58
C MET A 1 -16.41 -11.79 -16.84
N PRO A 2 -15.40 -11.00 -16.43
CA PRO A 2 -15.33 -9.63 -16.88
C PRO A 2 -15.06 -9.62 -18.38
N SER A 3 -15.89 -8.93 -19.14
CA SER A 3 -15.61 -8.72 -20.55
C SER A 3 -14.33 -7.88 -20.68
N GLN A 4 -13.65 -7.96 -21.82
CA GLN A 4 -12.55 -7.03 -22.13
C GLN A 4 -12.98 -5.56 -21.94
N TYR A 5 -14.24 -5.26 -22.22
CA TYR A 5 -14.84 -3.95 -22.01
C TYR A 5 -14.92 -3.57 -20.53
N GLU A 6 -15.24 -4.49 -19.62
CA GLU A 6 -15.25 -4.24 -18.17
C GLU A 6 -13.86 -3.85 -17.64
N GLU A 7 -12.81 -4.48 -18.14
CA GLU A 7 -11.43 -4.10 -17.80
C GLU A 7 -11.05 -2.72 -18.34
N ILE A 8 -11.47 -2.38 -19.56
CA ILE A 8 -11.27 -1.04 -20.12
C ILE A 8 -12.01 0.00 -19.27
N GLY A 9 -13.28 -0.25 -18.95
CA GLY A 9 -14.09 0.64 -18.11
C GLY A 9 -13.47 0.88 -16.73
N GLN A 10 -12.94 -0.18 -16.13
CA GLN A 10 -12.21 -0.11 -14.87
C GLN A 10 -10.94 0.75 -14.93
N ARG A 11 -10.17 0.65 -16.02
CA ARG A 11 -9.00 1.53 -16.27
C ARG A 11 -9.42 2.97 -16.46
N VAL A 12 -10.43 3.23 -17.29
CA VAL A 12 -11.00 4.57 -17.50
C VAL A 12 -11.39 5.19 -16.15
N ARG A 13 -12.09 4.44 -15.30
CA ARG A 13 -12.47 4.89 -13.95
C ARG A 13 -11.26 5.23 -13.09
N ALA A 14 -10.24 4.36 -13.07
CA ALA A 14 -9.03 4.58 -12.27
C ALA A 14 -8.25 5.83 -12.72
N PHE A 15 -8.10 6.04 -14.04
CA PHE A 15 -7.43 7.21 -14.58
C PHE A 15 -8.23 8.50 -14.40
N ARG A 16 -9.57 8.45 -14.51
CA ARG A 16 -10.41 9.58 -14.14
C ARG A 16 -10.25 9.97 -12.68
N MET A 17 -10.24 8.99 -11.77
CA MET A 17 -10.05 9.29 -10.35
C MET A 17 -8.68 9.96 -10.11
N ALA A 18 -7.63 9.49 -10.77
CA ALA A 18 -6.29 10.09 -10.66
C ALA A 18 -6.18 11.50 -11.26
N SER A 19 -6.92 11.82 -12.32
CA SER A 19 -6.94 13.18 -12.90
C SER A 19 -7.66 14.19 -12.00
N GLY A 20 -8.44 13.72 -11.02
CA GLY A 20 -9.23 14.56 -10.13
C GLY A 20 -10.54 15.05 -10.75
N PHE A 21 -10.85 14.66 -11.98
CA PHE A 21 -12.11 15.03 -12.63
C PHE A 21 -13.29 14.20 -12.08
N SER A 22 -14.39 14.88 -11.84
CA SER A 22 -15.69 14.24 -11.66
C SER A 22 -16.16 13.56 -12.94
N ALA A 23 -17.09 12.61 -12.81
CA ALA A 23 -17.71 11.98 -13.97
C ALA A 23 -18.45 13.00 -14.85
N ASP A 24 -19.03 14.05 -14.26
CA ASP A 24 -19.72 15.10 -14.98
C ASP A 24 -18.76 15.94 -15.83
N GLU A 25 -17.61 16.34 -15.27
CA GLU A 25 -16.60 17.10 -15.99
C GLU A 25 -15.99 16.32 -17.15
N VAL A 26 -15.66 15.04 -16.95
CA VAL A 26 -15.16 14.19 -18.05
C VAL A 26 -16.19 14.06 -19.16
N ALA A 27 -17.44 13.75 -18.80
CA ALA A 27 -18.51 13.58 -19.77
C ALA A 27 -18.74 14.86 -20.59
N GLN A 28 -18.76 16.02 -19.93
CA GLN A 28 -18.89 17.32 -20.59
C GLN A 28 -17.72 17.61 -21.54
N ARG A 29 -16.47 17.39 -21.10
CA ARG A 29 -15.27 17.68 -21.90
C ARG A 29 -15.15 16.82 -23.15
N ILE A 30 -15.56 15.55 -23.08
CA ILE A 30 -15.54 14.66 -24.24
C ILE A 30 -16.85 14.66 -25.03
N GLY A 31 -17.86 15.45 -24.62
CA GLY A 31 -19.13 15.58 -25.34
C GLY A 31 -20.03 14.35 -25.30
N ILE A 32 -20.11 13.66 -24.16
CA ILE A 32 -21.06 12.56 -23.92
C ILE A 32 -21.93 12.83 -22.68
N SER A 33 -22.99 12.07 -22.49
CA SER A 33 -23.79 12.16 -21.26
C SER A 33 -23.08 11.50 -20.07
N ARG A 34 -23.36 11.97 -18.84
CA ARG A 34 -22.89 11.32 -17.61
C ARG A 34 -23.26 9.83 -17.57
N THR A 35 -24.47 9.49 -17.99
CA THR A 35 -24.95 8.11 -18.09
C THR A 35 -24.12 7.29 -19.07
N ALA A 36 -23.73 7.86 -20.22
CA ALA A 36 -22.85 7.19 -21.17
C ALA A 36 -21.47 6.93 -20.56
N LEU A 37 -20.88 7.89 -19.84
CA LEU A 37 -19.60 7.67 -19.15
C LEU A 37 -19.72 6.56 -18.11
N TYR A 38 -20.79 6.53 -17.30
CA TYR A 38 -21.00 5.45 -16.33
C TYR A 38 -21.13 4.07 -16.97
N ARG A 39 -21.75 3.99 -18.15
CA ARG A 39 -21.83 2.74 -18.93
C ARG A 39 -20.45 2.30 -19.38
N VAL A 40 -19.63 3.22 -19.91
CA VAL A 40 -18.24 2.94 -20.26
C VAL A 40 -17.47 2.42 -19.04
N GLU A 41 -17.54 3.11 -17.90
CA GLU A 41 -16.84 2.71 -16.67
C GLU A 41 -17.30 1.37 -16.09
N LYS A 42 -18.54 0.95 -16.38
CA LYS A 42 -19.09 -0.35 -16.02
C LYS A 42 -18.74 -1.47 -17.01
N GLY A 43 -18.16 -1.14 -18.16
CA GLY A 43 -17.79 -2.11 -19.19
C GLY A 43 -18.79 -2.34 -20.29
N ASP A 44 -19.72 -1.41 -20.52
CA ASP A 44 -20.55 -1.44 -21.72
C ASP A 44 -19.68 -1.10 -22.96
N ILE A 45 -20.10 -1.60 -24.13
CA ILE A 45 -19.40 -1.38 -25.39
C ILE A 45 -19.32 0.13 -25.67
N ALA A 46 -18.09 0.64 -25.72
CA ALA A 46 -17.78 2.01 -26.09
C ALA A 46 -17.34 2.09 -27.56
N LYS A 47 -17.66 3.19 -28.25
CA LYS A 47 -17.08 3.48 -29.57
C LYS A 47 -15.59 3.78 -29.41
N ILE A 48 -14.77 3.37 -30.37
CA ILE A 48 -13.32 3.65 -30.38
C ILE A 48 -13.05 5.15 -30.24
N ASP A 49 -13.76 5.98 -30.99
CA ASP A 49 -13.68 7.45 -30.91
C ASP A 49 -14.01 8.01 -29.50
N THR A 50 -14.84 7.33 -28.70
CA THR A 50 -15.06 7.71 -27.29
C THR A 50 -13.87 7.34 -26.43
N LEU A 51 -13.26 6.17 -26.66
CA LEU A 51 -12.05 5.76 -25.96
C LEU A 51 -10.85 6.63 -26.32
N GLU A 52 -10.74 7.08 -27.57
CA GLU A 52 -9.67 7.99 -28.03
C GLU A 52 -9.76 9.33 -27.30
N ARG A 53 -10.94 9.97 -27.29
CA ARG A 53 -11.17 11.21 -26.54
C ARG A 53 -10.92 11.06 -25.04
N LEU A 54 -11.27 9.91 -24.45
CA LEU A 54 -10.94 9.60 -23.06
C LEU A 54 -9.43 9.46 -22.84
N SER A 55 -8.72 8.81 -23.76
CA SER A 55 -7.27 8.62 -23.69
C SER A 55 -6.52 9.96 -23.74
N GLU A 56 -6.94 10.85 -24.63
CA GLU A 56 -6.39 12.20 -24.78
C GLU A 56 -6.68 13.05 -23.54
N LEU A 57 -7.93 13.06 -23.05
CA LEU A 57 -8.29 13.86 -21.89
C LEU A 57 -7.55 13.40 -20.62
N LEU A 58 -7.38 12.09 -20.45
CA LEU A 58 -6.77 11.49 -19.26
C LEU A 58 -5.24 11.38 -19.37
N ASP A 59 -4.64 11.84 -20.46
CA ASP A 59 -3.21 11.78 -20.75
C ASP A 59 -2.64 10.35 -20.61
N VAL A 60 -3.32 9.40 -21.23
CA VAL A 60 -2.94 7.98 -21.23
C VAL A 60 -2.98 7.41 -22.63
N SER A 61 -2.08 6.48 -22.92
CA SER A 61 -2.04 5.84 -24.24
C SER A 61 -3.21 4.87 -24.44
N MET A 62 -3.69 4.75 -25.67
CA MET A 62 -4.72 3.76 -26.03
C MET A 62 -4.31 2.32 -25.64
N PRO A 63 -3.07 1.84 -25.88
CA PRO A 63 -2.65 0.52 -25.40
C PRO A 63 -2.80 0.34 -23.89
N THR A 64 -2.52 1.37 -23.10
CA THR A 64 -2.69 1.34 -21.63
C THR A 64 -4.16 1.18 -21.26
N LEU A 65 -5.07 1.96 -21.86
CA LEU A 65 -6.52 1.81 -21.63
C LEU A 65 -7.06 0.44 -22.07
N MET A 66 -6.53 -0.09 -23.17
CA MET A 66 -6.89 -1.39 -23.70
C MET A 66 -6.29 -2.57 -22.90
N GLY A 67 -5.35 -2.29 -21.98
CA GLY A 67 -4.67 -3.32 -21.19
C GLY A 67 -3.66 -4.15 -22.00
N VAL A 68 -3.11 -3.58 -23.07
CA VAL A 68 -2.11 -4.23 -23.92
C VAL A 68 -0.72 -3.94 -23.36
N GLY A 69 -0.03 -4.99 -22.92
CA GLY A 69 1.34 -4.90 -22.40
C GLY A 69 1.42 -4.57 -20.91
N ILE A 70 2.08 -3.45 -20.58
CA ILE A 70 2.26 -2.97 -19.22
C ILE A 70 1.38 -1.73 -19.04
N GLU A 71 0.52 -1.74 -18.02
CA GLU A 71 -0.20 -0.55 -17.58
C GLU A 71 0.71 0.27 -16.67
N TYR A 72 0.97 1.53 -17.03
CA TYR A 72 1.75 2.46 -16.21
C TYR A 72 0.82 3.39 -15.43
N LEU A 73 0.98 3.44 -14.11
CA LEU A 73 0.16 4.21 -13.19
C LEU A 73 1.04 5.20 -12.41
N ALA A 74 1.04 6.45 -12.85
CA ALA A 74 1.83 7.53 -12.22
C ALA A 74 1.17 8.12 -10.95
N SER A 75 -0.04 7.66 -10.60
CA SER A 75 -0.77 8.13 -9.42
C SER A 75 -1.05 6.97 -8.47
N ALA A 76 -0.84 7.20 -7.17
CA ALA A 76 -1.23 6.25 -6.14
C ALA A 76 -2.74 6.01 -6.14
N VAL A 77 -3.55 7.02 -6.48
CA VAL A 77 -5.01 6.89 -6.56
C VAL A 77 -5.40 5.87 -7.63
N SER A 78 -4.86 5.99 -8.85
CA SER A 78 -5.15 5.02 -9.91
C SER A 78 -4.58 3.64 -9.59
N TYR A 79 -3.38 3.57 -9.00
CA TYR A 79 -2.80 2.31 -8.54
C TYR A 79 -3.70 1.59 -7.54
N PHE A 80 -4.04 2.23 -6.43
CA PHE A 80 -4.82 1.59 -5.39
C PHE A 80 -6.26 1.29 -5.84
N GLU A 81 -6.86 2.11 -6.72
CA GLU A 81 -8.17 1.78 -7.32
C GLU A 81 -8.08 0.56 -8.24
N ARG A 82 -7.03 0.45 -9.07
CA ARG A 82 -6.80 -0.78 -9.88
C ARG A 82 -6.57 -1.99 -8.99
N THR A 83 -5.77 -1.85 -7.92
CA THR A 83 -5.58 -2.91 -6.93
C THR A 83 -6.90 -3.34 -6.29
N ARG A 84 -7.75 -2.39 -5.86
CA ARG A 84 -9.09 -2.67 -5.31
C ARG A 84 -9.94 -3.47 -6.28
N GLN A 85 -9.95 -3.08 -7.56
CA GLN A 85 -10.70 -3.76 -8.62
C GLN A 85 -10.20 -5.20 -8.88
N LEU A 86 -8.90 -5.44 -8.79
CA LEU A 86 -8.31 -6.78 -8.90
C LEU A 86 -8.67 -7.65 -7.69
N GLU A 87 -8.63 -7.08 -6.49
CA GLU A 87 -8.97 -7.74 -5.22
C GLU A 87 -10.42 -8.21 -5.15
N GLU A 88 -11.37 -7.46 -5.73
CA GLU A 88 -12.80 -7.83 -5.76
C GLU A 88 -13.05 -9.20 -6.42
N ARG A 89 -12.13 -9.62 -7.30
CA ARG A 89 -12.27 -10.80 -8.14
C ARG A 89 -11.24 -11.88 -7.85
N ALA A 90 -10.19 -11.57 -7.09
CA ALA A 90 -9.12 -12.52 -6.81
C ALA A 90 -9.65 -13.70 -5.99
N ASP A 91 -9.17 -14.90 -6.31
CA ASP A 91 -9.36 -16.12 -5.51
C ASP A 91 -8.14 -16.33 -4.58
N GLN A 92 -6.96 -15.88 -5.04
CA GLN A 92 -5.73 -15.84 -4.26
C GLN A 92 -4.94 -14.56 -4.54
N ILE A 93 -4.33 -14.01 -3.49
CA ILE A 93 -3.45 -12.86 -3.55
C ILE A 93 -2.10 -13.26 -2.95
N ILE A 94 -1.04 -13.17 -3.74
CA ILE A 94 0.32 -13.31 -3.24
C ILE A 94 0.88 -11.91 -3.06
N VAL A 95 1.37 -11.60 -1.86
CA VAL A 95 1.87 -10.27 -1.50
C VAL A 95 3.28 -10.40 -0.96
N LEU A 96 4.23 -9.80 -1.66
CA LEU A 96 5.56 -9.52 -1.11
C LEU A 96 5.53 -8.09 -0.55
N ALA A 97 5.36 -7.97 0.76
CA ALA A 97 5.12 -6.73 1.46
C ALA A 97 6.35 -6.23 2.22
N SER A 98 6.38 -4.92 2.48
CA SER A 98 7.28 -4.30 3.44
C SER A 98 6.51 -3.25 4.23
N PRO A 99 6.53 -3.25 5.57
CA PRO A 99 6.65 -4.37 6.51
C PRO A 99 5.28 -4.99 6.86
N VAL A 100 4.18 -4.37 6.42
CA VAL A 100 2.80 -4.74 6.76
C VAL A 100 2.01 -5.05 5.50
N SER A 101 1.29 -6.17 5.49
CA SER A 101 0.31 -6.46 4.44
C SER A 101 -1.00 -5.76 4.77
N PHE A 102 -1.37 -4.73 4.00
CA PHE A 102 -2.50 -3.86 4.32
C PHE A 102 -3.83 -4.60 4.54
N LEU A 103 -4.12 -5.65 3.76
CA LEU A 103 -5.37 -6.42 3.92
C LEU A 103 -5.41 -7.23 5.23
N LEU A 104 -4.24 -7.60 5.76
CA LEU A 104 -4.08 -8.33 7.02
C LEU A 104 -3.83 -7.40 8.22
N ALA A 105 -3.62 -6.10 7.96
CA ALA A 105 -3.26 -5.14 9.00
C ALA A 105 -4.38 -4.97 10.03
N SER A 106 -4.05 -4.48 11.23
CA SER A 106 -5.04 -4.16 12.26
C SER A 106 -5.98 -3.02 11.81
N ASP A 107 -7.12 -2.88 12.48
CA ASP A 107 -8.10 -1.82 12.16
C ASP A 107 -7.57 -0.42 12.47
N ASP A 108 -6.69 -0.31 13.44
CA ASP A 108 -6.08 0.96 13.83
C ASP A 108 -5.01 1.42 12.82
N PHE A 109 -4.39 0.49 12.08
CA PHE A 109 -3.33 0.79 11.12
C PHE A 109 -3.71 1.87 10.11
N ILE A 110 -4.93 1.81 9.55
CA ILE A 110 -5.38 2.79 8.55
C ILE A 110 -5.51 4.21 9.13
N THR A 111 -5.88 4.31 10.42
CA THR A 111 -5.98 5.59 11.13
C THR A 111 -4.60 6.22 11.30
N VAL A 112 -3.62 5.43 11.74
CA VAL A 112 -2.24 5.91 11.91
C VAL A 112 -1.62 6.25 10.54
N LEU A 113 -1.92 5.45 9.52
CA LEU A 113 -1.48 5.69 8.14
C LEU A 113 -2.03 7.00 7.57
N ASP A 114 -3.32 7.33 7.78
CA ASP A 114 -3.89 8.61 7.33
C ASP A 114 -3.15 9.80 7.95
N GLN A 115 -2.90 9.75 9.26
CA GLN A 115 -2.14 10.79 9.95
C GLN A 115 -0.71 10.91 9.39
N SER A 116 -0.04 9.77 9.20
CA SER A 116 1.31 9.67 8.65
C SER A 116 1.41 10.20 7.22
N LEU A 117 0.40 9.95 6.38
CA LEU A 117 0.36 10.49 5.02
C LEU A 117 0.18 12.00 5.03
N ARG A 118 -0.76 12.53 5.82
CA ARG A 118 -1.03 13.98 5.91
C ARG A 118 0.15 14.78 6.48
N GLU A 119 0.96 14.20 7.35
CA GLU A 119 2.15 14.85 7.90
C GLU A 119 3.39 14.75 7.00
N SER A 120 3.35 13.92 5.94
CA SER A 120 4.52 13.58 5.11
C SER A 120 4.96 14.67 4.14
N VAL A 121 4.13 15.69 3.91
CA VAL A 121 4.45 16.83 3.05
C VAL A 121 4.61 18.10 3.89
N PRO A 122 5.61 18.95 3.60
CA PRO A 122 5.75 20.28 4.18
C PRO A 122 4.53 21.18 3.94
N GLU A 123 4.35 22.19 4.79
CA GLU A 123 3.23 23.15 4.66
C GLU A 123 3.34 24.01 3.40
N ASP A 124 4.55 24.33 2.98
CA ASP A 124 4.90 25.15 1.81
C ASP A 124 4.98 24.36 0.50
N TYR A 125 4.64 23.06 0.51
CA TYR A 125 4.67 22.24 -0.70
C TYR A 125 3.66 22.75 -1.75
N PRO A 126 4.09 23.12 -2.98
CA PRO A 126 3.23 23.80 -3.96
C PRO A 126 1.95 23.04 -4.35
N HIS A 127 1.98 21.71 -4.31
CA HIS A 127 0.85 20.85 -4.66
C HIS A 127 0.19 20.21 -3.43
N ARG A 128 0.34 20.81 -2.24
CA ARG A 128 -0.20 20.30 -0.97
C ARG A 128 -1.71 20.06 -1.03
N ALA A 129 -2.47 21.00 -1.60
CA ALA A 129 -3.92 20.86 -1.70
C ALA A 129 -4.33 19.60 -2.49
N LYS A 130 -3.72 19.39 -3.68
CA LYS A 130 -3.93 18.16 -4.46
C LYS A 130 -3.50 16.93 -3.69
N TYR A 131 -2.34 16.97 -3.04
CA TYR A 131 -1.85 15.85 -2.25
C TYR A 131 -2.83 15.46 -1.12
N MET A 132 -3.41 16.42 -0.40
CA MET A 132 -4.40 16.13 0.64
C MET A 132 -5.69 15.49 0.09
N THR A 133 -6.11 15.90 -1.10
CA THR A 133 -7.21 15.23 -1.83
C THR A 133 -6.83 13.80 -2.20
N ASP A 134 -5.64 13.60 -2.76
CA ASP A 134 -5.14 12.27 -3.14
C ASP A 134 -5.01 11.36 -1.91
N VAL A 135 -4.53 11.87 -0.76
CA VAL A 135 -4.52 11.12 0.52
C VAL A 135 -5.91 10.66 0.90
N SER A 136 -6.89 11.57 0.89
CA SER A 136 -8.26 11.25 1.29
C SER A 136 -8.87 10.18 0.37
N GLN A 137 -8.67 10.31 -0.95
CA GLN A 137 -9.12 9.30 -1.92
C GLN A 137 -8.43 7.95 -1.71
N VAL A 138 -7.11 7.94 -1.46
CA VAL A 138 -6.38 6.69 -1.17
C VAL A 138 -6.94 6.04 0.08
N ILE A 139 -7.15 6.78 1.17
CA ILE A 139 -7.72 6.22 2.41
C ILE A 139 -9.11 5.63 2.18
N ASP A 140 -9.99 6.30 1.42
CA ASP A 140 -11.31 5.76 1.07
C ASP A 140 -11.20 4.45 0.27
N ILE A 141 -10.30 4.40 -0.71
CA ILE A 141 -10.02 3.18 -1.49
C ILE A 141 -9.52 2.07 -0.58
N LEU A 142 -8.55 2.37 0.30
CA LEU A 142 -7.98 1.42 1.26
C LEU A 142 -9.04 0.86 2.22
N ALA A 143 -9.96 1.70 2.72
CA ALA A 143 -11.08 1.25 3.53
C ALA A 143 -11.99 0.27 2.75
N ALA A 144 -12.33 0.60 1.49
CA ALA A 144 -13.14 -0.27 0.62
C ALA A 144 -12.45 -1.60 0.30
N ARG A 145 -11.12 -1.61 0.14
CA ARG A 145 -10.30 -2.83 -0.01
C ARG A 145 -10.45 -3.74 1.21
N LYS A 146 -10.30 -3.18 2.41
CA LYS A 146 -10.43 -3.95 3.67
C LYS A 146 -11.83 -4.52 3.86
N GLN A 147 -12.87 -3.74 3.55
CA GLN A 147 -14.25 -4.22 3.59
C GLN A 147 -14.49 -5.36 2.60
N THR A 148 -13.94 -5.25 1.38
CA THR A 148 -14.04 -6.28 0.35
C THR A 148 -13.35 -7.57 0.79
N TYR A 149 -12.15 -7.48 1.36
CA TYR A 149 -11.43 -8.63 1.91
C TYR A 149 -12.24 -9.32 3.01
N ARG A 150 -12.80 -8.58 3.98
CA ARG A 150 -13.63 -9.17 5.05
C ARG A 150 -14.84 -9.94 4.52
N ARG A 151 -15.46 -9.44 3.45
CA ARG A 151 -16.63 -10.07 2.82
C ARG A 151 -16.27 -11.31 2.01
N ARG A 152 -15.19 -11.25 1.24
CA ARG A 152 -14.83 -12.29 0.26
C ARG A 152 -13.82 -13.31 0.75
N ARG A 153 -12.94 -12.92 1.68
CA ARG A 153 -11.81 -13.69 2.22
C ARG A 153 -11.06 -14.52 1.16
N PRO A 154 -10.54 -13.89 0.08
CA PRO A 154 -9.65 -14.60 -0.83
C PRO A 154 -8.42 -15.09 -0.07
N SER A 155 -7.82 -16.20 -0.53
CA SER A 155 -6.63 -16.72 0.11
C SER A 155 -5.46 -15.73 -0.04
N ILE A 156 -4.69 -15.53 1.02
CA ILE A 156 -3.52 -14.64 1.00
C ILE A 156 -2.27 -15.45 1.30
N VAL A 157 -1.27 -15.34 0.44
CA VAL A 157 0.10 -15.77 0.72
C VAL A 157 0.95 -14.53 0.86
N ASN A 158 1.45 -14.27 2.06
CA ASN A 158 2.20 -13.07 2.37
C ASN A 158 3.64 -13.40 2.76
N LEU A 159 4.59 -12.76 2.07
CA LEU A 159 6.01 -12.81 2.40
C LEU A 159 6.42 -11.46 2.97
N ILE A 160 6.98 -11.47 4.18
CA ILE A 160 7.45 -10.26 4.89
C ILE A 160 8.93 -10.44 5.24
N SER A 161 9.72 -9.37 5.10
CA SER A 161 11.12 -9.35 5.54
C SER A 161 11.24 -9.05 7.03
N ALA A 162 11.98 -9.88 7.77
CA ALA A 162 12.28 -9.67 9.19
C ALA A 162 13.04 -8.35 9.42
N ASP A 163 14.01 -8.04 8.56
CA ASP A 163 14.77 -6.79 8.57
C ASP A 163 13.88 -5.55 8.32
N SER A 164 12.83 -5.67 7.49
CA SER A 164 11.84 -4.59 7.34
C SER A 164 10.97 -4.43 8.59
N ILE A 165 10.65 -5.51 9.30
CA ILE A 165 9.93 -5.45 10.58
C ILE A 165 10.78 -4.77 11.65
N GLU A 166 12.06 -5.12 11.75
CA GLU A 166 12.97 -4.47 12.70
C GLU A 166 13.06 -2.96 12.49
N ARG A 167 13.22 -2.52 11.23
CA ARG A 167 13.21 -1.08 10.94
C ARG A 167 11.88 -0.44 11.28
N PHE A 168 10.76 -1.12 10.98
CA PHE A 168 9.43 -0.62 11.32
C PHE A 168 9.22 -0.46 12.83
N LEU A 169 9.69 -1.41 13.64
CA LEU A 169 9.65 -1.32 15.10
C LEU A 169 10.51 -0.17 15.62
N LYS A 170 11.70 0.04 15.05
CA LYS A 170 12.63 1.12 15.45
C LYS A 170 12.10 2.51 15.07
N MET A 171 11.52 2.64 13.89
CA MET A 171 11.16 3.94 13.34
C MET A 171 9.69 4.30 13.61
N GLY A 172 8.80 3.33 13.69
CA GLY A 172 7.36 3.56 13.73
C GLY A 172 6.79 3.99 12.37
N LEU A 173 5.47 4.20 12.32
CA LEU A 173 4.80 4.71 11.14
C LEU A 173 4.88 6.26 11.08
N MET A 174 6.00 6.79 10.58
CA MET A 174 6.27 8.23 10.54
C MET A 174 6.11 8.82 9.13
N GLY A 175 5.43 9.95 9.03
CA GLY A 175 5.32 10.69 7.77
C GLY A 175 6.48 11.63 7.53
N LYS A 176 7.08 12.18 8.59
CA LYS A 176 8.25 13.05 8.54
C LYS A 176 9.26 12.70 9.63
N ARG A 177 10.52 13.08 9.43
CA ARG A 177 11.63 12.78 10.35
C ARG A 177 11.58 13.62 11.63
N ASP A 178 11.16 14.88 11.51
CA ASP A 178 11.23 15.86 12.59
C ASP A 178 9.91 15.89 13.37
N LEU A 179 9.57 14.77 13.98
CA LEU A 179 8.41 14.64 14.87
C LEU A 179 8.83 14.83 16.34
N PRO A 180 7.97 15.46 17.18
CA PRO A 180 8.22 15.52 18.61
C PRO A 180 8.42 14.13 19.20
N GLU A 181 9.32 14.00 20.18
CA GLU A 181 9.67 12.69 20.76
C GLU A 181 8.46 11.93 21.31
N ALA A 182 7.49 12.63 21.90
CA ALA A 182 6.25 12.02 22.36
C ALA A 182 5.45 11.37 21.22
N VAL A 183 5.37 12.02 20.06
CA VAL A 183 4.68 11.49 18.87
C VAL A 183 5.48 10.32 18.29
N ARG A 184 6.81 10.40 18.27
CA ARG A 184 7.66 9.29 17.81
C ARG A 184 7.44 8.03 18.64
N ARG A 185 7.41 8.16 19.97
CA ARG A 185 7.11 7.05 20.89
C ARG A 185 5.72 6.48 20.64
N GLU A 186 4.70 7.33 20.48
CA GLU A 186 3.36 6.87 20.11
C GLU A 186 3.37 6.08 18.79
N ARG A 187 4.08 6.54 17.75
CA ARG A 187 4.17 5.82 16.45
C ARG A 187 4.93 4.50 16.55
N GLN A 188 5.93 4.40 17.42
CA GLN A 188 6.63 3.16 17.71
C GLN A 188 5.73 2.17 18.44
N GLU A 189 4.95 2.62 19.43
CA GLU A 189 3.95 1.80 20.13
C GLU A 189 2.88 1.27 19.16
N LYS A 190 2.41 2.10 18.23
CA LYS A 190 1.47 1.67 17.17
C LYS A 190 2.08 0.64 16.23
N ALA A 191 3.34 0.83 15.82
CA ALA A 191 4.05 -0.16 15.01
C ALA A 191 4.25 -1.47 15.78
N ARG A 192 4.55 -1.40 17.08
CA ARG A 192 4.65 -2.57 17.96
C ARG A 192 3.34 -3.34 18.02
N ALA A 193 2.22 -2.66 18.28
CA ALA A 193 0.90 -3.27 18.32
C ALA A 193 0.53 -3.94 16.98
N GLU A 194 0.95 -3.36 15.85
CA GLU A 194 0.75 -3.96 14.53
C GLU A 194 1.54 -5.26 14.33
N ILE A 195 2.79 -5.33 14.84
CA ILE A 195 3.60 -6.55 14.78
C ILE A 195 3.11 -7.60 15.79
N GLU A 196 2.57 -7.19 16.94
CA GLU A 196 1.86 -8.09 17.86
C GLU A 196 0.60 -8.69 17.23
N HIS A 197 -0.16 -7.89 16.48
CA HIS A 197 -1.29 -8.35 15.66
C HIS A 197 -0.83 -9.36 14.60
N LEU A 198 0.26 -9.09 13.90
CA LEU A 198 0.85 -10.02 12.93
C LEU A 198 1.29 -11.34 13.56
N ALA A 199 1.92 -11.31 14.74
CA ALA A 199 2.28 -12.52 15.48
C ALA A 199 1.04 -13.34 15.86
N THR A 200 -0.04 -12.67 16.29
CA THR A 200 -1.32 -13.32 16.59
C THR A 200 -1.92 -14.01 15.35
N LEU A 201 -1.82 -13.39 14.17
CA LEU A 201 -2.26 -14.00 12.92
C LEU A 201 -1.45 -15.26 12.54
N LEU A 202 -0.14 -15.25 12.82
CA LEU A 202 0.74 -16.41 12.62
C LEU A 202 0.41 -17.57 13.56
N GLU A 203 -0.05 -17.27 14.78
CA GLU A 203 -0.47 -18.25 15.79
C GLU A 203 -1.87 -18.83 15.51
N ALA A 204 -2.77 -18.03 14.92
CA ALA A 204 -4.17 -18.41 14.71
C ALA A 204 -4.40 -19.51 13.63
N ASP A 205 -3.36 -19.86 12.85
CA ASP A 205 -3.37 -20.86 11.77
C ASP A 205 -4.65 -20.83 10.89
N ASP A 206 -4.97 -19.65 10.35
CA ASP A 206 -6.10 -19.48 9.43
C ASP A 206 -5.77 -20.13 8.07
N LEU A 207 -6.53 -21.17 7.69
CA LEU A 207 -6.39 -21.89 6.42
C LEU A 207 -6.39 -20.97 5.18
N GLY A 208 -7.01 -19.77 5.27
CA GLY A 208 -7.05 -18.78 4.20
C GLY A 208 -5.85 -17.83 4.15
N VAL A 209 -5.01 -17.78 5.18
CA VAL A 209 -3.92 -16.80 5.31
C VAL A 209 -2.61 -17.50 5.65
N GLN A 210 -1.67 -17.47 4.73
CA GLN A 210 -0.34 -18.06 4.89
C GLN A 210 0.71 -16.95 4.93
N ILE A 211 1.43 -16.85 6.05
CA ILE A 211 2.45 -15.82 6.25
C ILE A 211 3.82 -16.49 6.38
N GLY A 212 4.79 -16.01 5.59
CA GLY A 212 6.17 -16.43 5.61
C GLY A 212 7.08 -15.26 5.99
N LEU A 213 7.86 -15.44 7.04
CA LEU A 213 8.87 -14.49 7.48
C LEU A 213 10.21 -14.82 6.82
N VAL A 214 10.70 -13.91 5.99
CA VAL A 214 11.94 -14.07 5.22
C VAL A 214 13.08 -13.34 5.95
N THR A 215 14.13 -14.09 6.28
CA THR A 215 15.37 -13.56 6.87
C THR A 215 16.42 -13.22 5.82
N ASP A 216 16.27 -13.72 4.59
CA ASP A 216 17.09 -13.36 3.45
C ASP A 216 16.70 -11.98 2.87
N ILE A 217 17.51 -11.49 1.93
CA ILE A 217 17.24 -10.22 1.22
C ILE A 217 16.03 -10.39 0.31
N LEU A 218 14.99 -9.60 0.55
CA LEU A 218 13.88 -9.42 -0.37
C LEU A 218 14.12 -8.22 -1.30
N PRO A 219 13.54 -8.22 -2.51
CA PRO A 219 13.54 -7.04 -3.37
C PRO A 219 12.95 -5.83 -2.64
N HIS A 220 13.58 -4.67 -2.78
CA HIS A 220 13.08 -3.42 -2.18
C HIS A 220 11.73 -2.98 -2.76
N ASN A 221 11.42 -3.38 -4.00
CA ASN A 221 10.13 -3.14 -4.61
C ASN A 221 9.18 -4.30 -4.27
N GLY A 222 8.13 -3.97 -3.52
CA GLY A 222 7.03 -4.90 -3.29
C GLY A 222 6.28 -5.19 -4.58
N PHE A 223 5.75 -6.41 -4.67
CA PHE A 223 4.85 -6.78 -5.76
C PHE A 223 3.71 -7.65 -5.23
N GLN A 224 2.63 -7.68 -6.00
CA GLN A 224 1.47 -8.51 -5.73
C GLN A 224 1.09 -9.30 -6.97
N ILE A 225 0.72 -10.56 -6.79
CA ILE A 225 0.16 -11.42 -7.84
C ILE A 225 -1.27 -11.73 -7.46
N PHE A 226 -2.22 -11.29 -8.28
CA PHE A 226 -3.63 -11.60 -8.19
C PHE A 226 -3.91 -12.80 -9.06
N ARG A 227 -4.42 -13.89 -8.49
CA ARG A 227 -4.85 -15.08 -9.22
C ARG A 227 -6.38 -15.15 -9.23
N GLN A 228 -6.90 -15.39 -10.41
CA GLN A 228 -8.30 -15.65 -10.73
C GLN A 228 -8.35 -16.94 -11.55
N ALA A 229 -9.52 -17.59 -11.66
CA ALA A 229 -9.70 -18.85 -12.37
C ALA A 229 -8.88 -19.02 -13.67
N GLU A 230 -8.91 -18.03 -14.58
CA GLU A 230 -8.21 -18.09 -15.88
C GLU A 230 -7.18 -16.97 -16.10
N ARG A 231 -6.96 -16.10 -15.11
CA ARG A 231 -6.11 -14.92 -15.26
C ARG A 231 -5.21 -14.71 -14.07
N ARG A 232 -4.00 -14.22 -14.34
CA ARG A 232 -3.07 -13.76 -13.31
C ARG A 232 -2.61 -12.36 -13.68
N THR A 233 -2.48 -11.51 -12.67
CA THR A 233 -2.02 -10.14 -12.86
C THR A 233 -0.96 -9.83 -11.81
N LEU A 234 0.20 -9.40 -12.29
CA LEU A 234 1.30 -8.90 -11.49
C LEU A 234 1.16 -7.38 -11.35
N THR A 235 1.38 -6.89 -10.14
CA THR A 235 1.48 -5.45 -9.87
C THR A 235 2.77 -5.17 -9.12
N ILE A 236 3.52 -4.15 -9.52
CA ILE A 236 4.74 -3.68 -8.87
C ILE A 236 4.52 -2.22 -8.55
N SER A 237 4.78 -1.81 -7.30
CA SER A 237 4.46 -0.46 -6.86
C SER A 237 5.58 0.18 -6.05
N PRO A 238 5.97 1.42 -6.39
CA PRO A 238 6.81 2.26 -5.53
C PRO A 238 5.99 2.95 -4.43
N PHE A 239 4.65 2.89 -4.49
CA PHE A 239 3.79 3.46 -3.47
C PHE A 239 3.75 2.53 -2.25
N ARG A 240 4.10 3.05 -1.07
CA ARG A 240 4.28 2.30 0.17
C ARG A 240 3.37 2.81 1.26
N LEU A 241 2.90 1.90 2.11
CA LEU A 241 1.99 2.19 3.23
C LEU A 241 2.62 1.89 4.61
N GLY A 242 3.93 1.59 4.67
CA GLY A 242 4.66 1.24 5.89
C GLY A 242 5.49 2.39 6.46
N GLU A 243 6.58 2.04 7.18
CA GLU A 243 7.54 2.91 7.92
C GLU A 243 7.87 4.29 7.30
N GLN A 244 7.84 4.40 5.98
CA GLN A 244 7.95 5.66 5.24
C GLN A 244 6.89 5.64 4.14
N PRO A 245 5.66 6.09 4.45
CA PRO A 245 4.59 5.98 3.49
C PRO A 245 4.85 6.92 2.32
N ASN A 246 4.62 6.42 1.12
CA ASN A 246 4.84 7.14 -0.12
C ASN A 246 3.64 6.91 -1.03
N ILE A 247 2.88 7.98 -1.30
CA ILE A 247 1.83 7.97 -2.33
C ILE A 247 2.08 9.06 -3.38
N ARG A 248 3.25 9.71 -3.34
CA ARG A 248 3.54 10.93 -4.11
C ARG A 248 4.48 10.69 -5.28
N VAL A 249 5.51 9.85 -5.09
CA VAL A 249 6.58 9.71 -6.07
C VAL A 249 6.67 8.27 -6.55
N GLY A 250 6.53 8.09 -7.86
CA GLY A 250 6.81 6.83 -8.54
C GLY A 250 5.78 6.48 -9.60
N VAL A 251 6.08 5.41 -10.33
CA VAL A 251 5.20 4.83 -11.35
C VAL A 251 4.99 3.37 -10.99
N ALA A 252 3.75 2.99 -10.69
CA ALA A 252 3.37 1.59 -10.53
C ALA A 252 3.14 0.94 -11.90
N MET A 253 3.35 -0.36 -11.96
CA MET A 253 3.21 -1.15 -13.18
C MET A 253 2.29 -2.33 -12.93
N LEU A 254 1.38 -2.59 -13.87
CA LEU A 254 0.54 -3.78 -13.87
C LEU A 254 0.72 -4.53 -15.18
N THR A 255 0.77 -5.86 -15.13
CA THR A 255 0.84 -6.69 -16.34
C THR A 255 0.24 -8.06 -16.14
N SER A 256 -0.26 -8.65 -17.23
CA SER A 256 -0.66 -10.06 -17.30
C SER A 256 0.29 -10.88 -18.18
N ALA A 257 1.47 -10.34 -18.51
CA ALA A 257 2.45 -10.99 -19.35
C ALA A 257 2.96 -12.31 -18.72
N PRO A 258 2.87 -13.46 -19.42
CA PRO A 258 3.23 -14.75 -18.86
C PRO A 258 4.68 -14.85 -18.39
N GLU A 259 5.63 -14.22 -19.09
CA GLU A 259 7.04 -14.24 -18.71
C GLU A 259 7.30 -13.49 -17.40
N ALA A 260 6.68 -12.32 -17.23
CA ALA A 260 6.80 -11.53 -16.01
C ALA A 260 6.23 -12.30 -14.81
N LEU A 261 5.05 -12.90 -14.98
CA LEU A 261 4.41 -13.74 -13.96
C LEU A 261 5.27 -14.94 -13.60
N LYS A 262 5.79 -15.69 -14.59
CA LYS A 262 6.62 -16.88 -14.35
C LYS A 262 7.89 -16.55 -13.54
N LEU A 263 8.55 -15.45 -13.85
CA LEU A 263 9.76 -15.00 -13.15
C LEU A 263 9.45 -14.59 -11.70
N HIS A 264 8.39 -13.80 -11.48
CA HIS A 264 8.01 -13.39 -10.12
C HIS A 264 7.48 -14.55 -9.27
N GLU A 265 6.73 -15.48 -9.86
CA GLU A 265 6.30 -16.71 -9.18
C GLU A 265 7.49 -17.58 -8.76
N LYS A 266 8.58 -17.61 -9.55
CA LYS A 266 9.82 -18.31 -9.16
C LYS A 266 10.45 -17.66 -7.92
N ILE A 267 10.55 -16.34 -7.88
CA ILE A 267 11.06 -15.59 -6.72
C ILE A 267 10.20 -15.89 -5.48
N VAL A 268 8.87 -15.85 -5.62
CA VAL A 268 7.95 -16.20 -4.50
C VAL A 268 8.21 -17.61 -4.00
N LYS A 269 8.33 -18.61 -4.89
CA LYS A 269 8.59 -20.00 -4.49
C LYS A 269 9.91 -20.15 -3.76
N GLU A 270 10.96 -19.48 -4.23
CA GLU A 270 12.28 -19.52 -3.60
C GLU A 270 12.27 -18.87 -2.21
N ALA A 271 11.70 -17.67 -2.08
CA ALA A 271 11.55 -16.98 -0.80
C ALA A 271 10.64 -17.77 0.17
N TRP A 272 9.54 -18.33 -0.33
CA TRP A 272 8.65 -19.17 0.48
C TRP A 272 9.37 -20.41 1.01
N ARG A 273 10.27 -21.02 0.23
CA ARG A 273 11.02 -22.21 0.65
C ARG A 273 11.91 -21.92 1.86
N THR A 274 12.57 -20.76 1.92
CA THR A 274 13.49 -20.40 3.01
C THR A 274 12.82 -19.63 4.15
N ALA A 275 11.60 -19.13 3.96
CA ALA A 275 10.87 -18.40 4.99
C ALA A 275 10.59 -19.26 6.25
N ILE A 276 10.69 -18.64 7.42
CA ILE A 276 10.15 -19.14 8.68
C ILE A 276 8.62 -19.02 8.63
N LYS A 277 7.88 -20.00 9.17
CA LYS A 277 6.40 -20.07 9.07
C LYS A 277 5.79 -20.56 10.38
N GLY A 278 4.49 -20.33 10.55
CA GLY A 278 3.70 -20.80 11.69
C GLY A 278 4.26 -20.32 13.04
N GLU A 279 4.21 -21.18 14.05
CA GLU A 279 4.67 -20.87 15.42
C GLU A 279 6.10 -20.36 15.48
N ALA A 280 7.01 -20.92 14.67
CA ALA A 280 8.41 -20.48 14.65
C ALA A 280 8.56 -19.04 14.14
N ALA A 281 7.72 -18.61 13.18
CA ALA A 281 7.71 -17.23 12.72
C ALA A 281 7.13 -16.30 13.78
N ALA A 282 6.05 -16.73 14.45
CA ALA A 282 5.45 -15.97 15.55
C ALA A 282 6.46 -15.77 16.70
N ALA A 283 7.15 -16.82 17.12
CA ALA A 283 8.20 -16.77 18.13
C ALA A 283 9.31 -15.78 17.75
N HIS A 284 9.77 -15.81 16.50
CA HIS A 284 10.77 -14.86 16.01
C HIS A 284 10.26 -13.41 16.05
N LEU A 285 9.00 -13.14 15.72
CA LEU A 285 8.44 -11.79 15.87
C LEU A 285 8.39 -11.35 17.33
N ARG A 286 8.06 -12.25 18.27
CA ARG A 286 8.08 -11.97 19.71
C ARG A 286 9.49 -11.65 20.21
N GLU A 287 10.52 -12.33 19.70
CA GLU A 287 11.91 -12.02 19.99
C GLU A 287 12.31 -10.61 19.51
N LEU A 288 11.93 -10.23 18.29
CA LEU A 288 12.18 -8.89 17.74
C LEU A 288 11.48 -7.79 18.57
N LEU A 289 10.24 -8.06 19.00
CA LEU A 289 9.48 -7.17 19.89
C LEU A 289 10.22 -6.98 21.23
N ALA A 290 10.66 -8.07 21.88
CA ALA A 290 11.38 -8.00 23.15
C ALA A 290 12.75 -7.30 23.02
N ALA A 291 13.48 -7.55 21.93
CA ALA A 291 14.77 -6.92 21.68
C ALA A 291 14.67 -5.38 21.53
N THR A 292 13.58 -4.90 20.93
CA THR A 292 13.35 -3.46 20.73
C THR A 292 12.96 -2.75 22.03
N GLU A 293 12.26 -3.45 22.93
CA GLU A 293 11.87 -2.95 24.26
C GLU A 293 13.11 -2.68 25.13
N ASN A 294 14.01 -3.66 25.22
CA ASN A 294 15.28 -3.53 25.95
C ASN A 294 16.18 -2.39 25.43
N ALA A 295 16.15 -2.13 24.11
CA ALA A 295 16.90 -1.03 23.50
C ALA A 295 16.30 0.35 23.81
N THR A 296 15.00 0.42 24.08
CA THR A 296 14.29 1.66 24.40
C THR A 296 14.47 2.02 25.88
N ASP A 297 14.48 1.02 26.77
CA ASP A 297 14.71 1.20 28.21
C ASP A 297 16.17 1.56 28.57
N ALA A 298 17.14 1.18 27.71
CA ALA A 298 18.54 1.56 27.88
C ALA A 298 18.81 3.06 27.62
N VAL A 299 17.83 3.82 27.11
CA VAL A 299 17.92 5.26 26.83
C VAL A 299 17.07 6.04 27.84
N GLU A 300 17.47 6.03 29.12
CA GLU A 300 16.93 6.93 30.16
C GLU A 300 17.56 8.34 30.12
N PRO A 301 16.89 9.37 30.67
CA PRO A 301 16.92 10.73 30.12
C PRO A 301 18.17 11.56 30.50
N ASP A 302 18.51 12.46 29.58
CA ASP A 302 19.50 13.54 29.70
C ASP A 302 19.48 14.20 31.10
N PRO A 303 20.63 14.34 31.79
CA PRO A 303 20.64 14.85 33.15
C PRO A 303 20.17 16.31 33.15
N LYS A 304 19.15 16.60 33.96
CA LYS A 304 18.58 17.95 34.19
C LYS A 304 19.70 19.01 34.28
N PRO A 305 19.56 20.18 33.63
CA PRO A 305 20.60 21.20 33.65
C PRO A 305 20.86 21.65 35.08
N GLY A 306 22.10 21.44 35.52
CA GLY A 306 22.58 21.71 36.86
C GLY A 306 22.33 23.16 37.29
N ARG A 307 21.86 23.31 38.53
CA ARG A 307 21.75 24.58 39.26
C ARG A 307 23.02 25.41 39.06
N LYS A 308 22.86 26.64 38.51
CA LYS A 308 23.90 27.68 38.51
C LYS A 308 24.44 27.84 39.94
N ARG A 309 25.72 27.51 40.14
CA ARG A 309 26.45 27.85 41.36
C ARG A 309 26.50 29.38 41.48
N ALA A 310 25.99 29.87 42.59
CA ALA A 310 26.08 31.27 42.99
C ALA A 310 27.56 31.71 43.02
N ALA A 311 27.86 32.82 42.35
CA ALA A 311 29.11 33.52 42.47
C ALA A 311 29.30 33.96 43.94
N ARG A 312 30.32 33.43 44.61
CA ARG A 312 30.84 34.01 45.84
C ARG A 312 31.70 35.22 45.46
N SER A 313 31.12 36.40 45.68
CA SER A 313 31.86 37.62 45.98
C SER A 313 32.68 37.41 47.25
N SER A 314 33.98 37.73 47.21
CA SER A 314 34.66 38.44 48.30
C SER A 314 36.13 38.72 47.95
N LYS A 315 36.43 40.03 47.90
CA LYS A 315 37.65 40.76 48.30
C LYS A 315 39.01 40.30 47.81
#